data_AF-A0A5B8MID1-F1
#
_entry.id   AF-A0A5B8MID1-F1
#
_cell.length_a   1.000
_cell.length_b   1.000
_cell.length_c   1.000
_cell.angle_alpha   90.00
_cell.angle_beta   90.00
_cell.angle_gamma   90.00
#
_symmetry.space_group_name_H-M   'P 1'
#
loop_
_entity.id
_entity.type
_entity.pdbx_description
1 polymer ?
#
loop_
_entity_poly.entity_id
_entity_poly.type
_entity_poly.pdbx_seq_one_letter_code
_entity_poly.pdbx_strand_id
1 'polypeptide(L)'
;MTKRDVHVVPQINGLVGPLAYVPDGSLVPPHAHKKNKVVGSLCNEENLKDSSLPNMVVPVREQVMGKRVMSFGQLADLDVIDGWSSSSEEEEEKMVLVAYKDKEEVKRQSLVEKMLLSAWDEKSDLGLFKYDVSKCQSKKIPGRFEFVAQLNEGRAQKKRQTEFRMDNVCQEFDTKKFNFTKAKQDEVLFQFEMSVDDFTSCYEEKKIVESNASFVYINISPIEYGHVLLVPKVLDCIPQQMSMECLLTALHMSVEVHNPCFKFGFNTLGAYASINHLHFQGYFLNAPFPVERVETEYLNRFTNKGDRDLRVSKLLDYPVRAFVFELGADLKELAREVSSACNKLEGKNIPYNLLIVDCGARVFLLPQKYEENKVAQVIPEDVLETQVNPACFEIGGHMVMKRAQDYDNLTEERICEILSYASLSEAEFKNIEEELFA
;
A
#
# COMPACT_ATOMS: atom_id res chain seq x y z
N MET A 1 -28.18 1.35 29.80
CA MET A 1 -27.66 0.65 28.60
C MET A 1 -27.67 1.66 27.46
N THR A 2 -26.53 2.30 27.23
CA THR A 2 -26.35 3.38 26.26
C THR A 2 -26.37 2.81 24.84
N LYS A 3 -27.26 3.35 24.00
CA LYS A 3 -27.34 3.03 22.58
C LYS A 3 -26.01 3.36 21.92
N ARG A 4 -25.42 2.37 21.24
CA ARG A 4 -24.26 2.56 20.37
C ARG A 4 -24.77 3.10 19.05
N ASP A 5 -24.30 4.28 18.64
CA ASP A 5 -24.56 4.83 17.31
C ASP A 5 -23.73 4.06 16.28
N VAL A 6 -24.34 3.04 15.67
CA VAL A 6 -23.83 2.37 14.48
C VAL A 6 -24.58 2.95 13.29
N HIS A 7 -23.88 3.73 12.47
CA HIS A 7 -24.44 4.32 11.24
C HIS A 7 -24.26 3.37 10.06
N VAL A 8 -25.36 3.03 9.38
CA VAL A 8 -25.46 2.21 8.16
C VAL A 8 -25.60 3.14 6.94
N VAL A 9 -25.04 2.79 5.78
CA VAL A 9 -25.10 3.57 4.52
C VAL A 9 -26.12 2.94 3.54
N PRO A 10 -26.90 3.74 2.78
CA PRO A 10 -27.79 3.26 1.72
C PRO A 10 -27.06 3.03 0.38
N GLN A 11 -27.48 1.99 -0.37
CA GLN A 11 -27.08 1.69 -1.75
C GLN A 11 -27.80 2.57 -2.80
N ILE A 12 -27.21 2.71 -4.01
CA ILE A 12 -27.83 3.33 -5.20
C ILE A 12 -27.83 2.31 -6.35
N ASN A 13 -28.97 2.19 -7.05
CA ASN A 13 -29.34 1.15 -8.05
C ASN A 13 -29.30 1.62 -9.54
N GLY A 14 -28.92 0.70 -10.46
CA GLY A 14 -29.48 0.42 -11.82
C GLY A 14 -28.67 0.86 -13.07
N LEU A 15 -28.64 0.20 -14.26
CA LEU A 15 -29.17 -1.07 -14.81
C LEU A 15 -28.61 -1.42 -16.25
N VAL A 16 -28.43 -2.74 -16.57
CA VAL A 16 -28.24 -3.69 -17.74
C VAL A 16 -26.93 -4.42 -18.33
N GLY A 17 -26.35 -5.51 -17.77
CA GLY A 17 -26.04 -6.83 -18.42
C GLY A 17 -24.58 -7.29 -18.78
N PRO A 18 -24.26 -8.62 -18.81
CA PRO A 18 -22.91 -9.17 -18.56
C PRO A 18 -22.13 -9.68 -19.79
N LEU A 19 -20.80 -9.71 -19.69
CA LEU A 19 -19.93 -10.56 -20.53
C LEU A 19 -19.16 -11.57 -19.68
N ALA A 20 -19.41 -12.84 -19.97
CA ALA A 20 -18.66 -13.98 -19.47
C ALA A 20 -17.29 -14.02 -20.15
N TYR A 21 -16.23 -14.07 -19.35
CA TYR A 21 -14.90 -14.42 -19.83
C TYR A 21 -14.88 -15.93 -20.14
N VAL A 22 -14.93 -16.27 -21.42
CA VAL A 22 -14.61 -17.61 -21.95
C VAL A 22 -13.23 -17.50 -22.60
N PRO A 23 -12.25 -18.33 -22.21
CA PRO A 23 -10.97 -18.38 -22.90
C PRO A 23 -11.19 -19.15 -24.21
N ASP A 24 -11.13 -18.47 -25.35
CA ASP A 24 -10.95 -19.15 -26.62
C ASP A 24 -9.72 -18.64 -27.35
N GLY A 25 -8.91 -19.61 -27.76
CA GLY A 25 -7.77 -19.42 -28.62
C GLY A 25 -8.22 -19.10 -30.04
N SER A 26 -7.22 -18.77 -30.86
CA SER A 26 -7.34 -18.41 -32.27
C SER A 26 -7.99 -17.04 -32.53
N LEU A 27 -7.13 -16.04 -32.72
CA LEU A 27 -7.12 -15.14 -33.87
C LEU A 27 -5.84 -14.29 -33.77
N VAL A 28 -4.74 -14.89 -34.22
CA VAL A 28 -3.46 -14.21 -34.48
C VAL A 28 -3.62 -13.38 -35.76
N PRO A 29 -3.42 -12.05 -35.75
CA PRO A 29 -3.19 -11.31 -36.98
C PRO A 29 -1.76 -11.61 -37.46
N PRO A 30 -1.53 -11.79 -38.77
CA PRO A 30 -0.27 -12.31 -39.28
C PRO A 30 0.91 -11.39 -38.95
N HIS A 31 1.93 -12.01 -38.36
CA HIS A 31 3.26 -11.47 -38.12
C HIS A 31 3.82 -10.72 -39.35
N ALA A 32 3.95 -9.41 -39.23
CA ALA A 32 5.01 -8.69 -39.92
C ALA A 32 6.30 -8.87 -39.11
N HIS A 33 7.01 -9.99 -39.34
CA HIS A 33 8.38 -10.16 -38.90
C HIS A 33 9.28 -9.13 -39.58
N LYS A 34 9.41 -7.94 -39.00
CA LYS A 34 10.67 -7.22 -39.04
C LYS A 34 11.41 -7.57 -37.77
N LYS A 35 12.30 -8.57 -37.87
CA LYS A 35 13.42 -8.73 -36.95
C LYS A 35 14.31 -7.49 -37.06
N ASN A 36 13.92 -6.40 -36.40
CA ASN A 36 14.92 -5.46 -35.94
C ASN A 36 15.59 -6.16 -34.76
N LYS A 37 16.73 -6.76 -35.06
CA LYS A 37 17.74 -7.14 -34.09
C LYS A 37 18.08 -5.84 -33.35
N VAL A 38 17.38 -5.56 -32.25
CA VAL A 38 17.80 -4.54 -31.30
C VAL A 38 19.10 -5.08 -30.76
N VAL A 39 20.19 -4.60 -31.35
CA VAL A 39 21.54 -4.73 -30.82
C VAL A 39 21.42 -4.27 -29.38
N GLY A 40 21.75 -5.17 -28.44
CA GLY A 40 21.71 -4.87 -27.02
C GLY A 40 22.39 -3.54 -26.78
N SER A 41 21.59 -2.53 -26.46
CA SER A 41 22.11 -1.29 -25.93
C SER A 41 22.69 -1.66 -24.58
N LEU A 42 24.02 -1.64 -24.52
CA LEU A 42 24.73 -1.65 -23.25
C LEU A 42 24.01 -0.68 -22.31
N CYS A 43 23.62 -1.16 -21.12
CA CYS A 43 23.03 -0.34 -20.07
C CYS A 43 23.91 0.90 -19.88
N ASN A 44 23.43 2.07 -20.29
CA ASN A 44 24.15 3.30 -20.05
C ASN A 44 23.90 3.70 -18.60
N GLU A 45 24.96 3.78 -17.81
CA GLU A 45 25.01 4.54 -16.56
C GLU A 45 24.94 6.04 -16.90
N GLU A 46 23.87 6.48 -17.54
CA GLU A 46 23.62 7.90 -17.78
C GLU A 46 23.27 8.57 -16.45
N ASN A 47 23.87 9.74 -16.20
CA ASN A 47 23.53 10.54 -15.03
C ASN A 47 22.05 10.93 -15.12
N LEU A 48 21.29 10.71 -14.05
CA LEU A 48 19.87 11.11 -13.98
C LEU A 48 19.71 12.61 -14.24
N LYS A 49 20.62 13.43 -13.72
CA LYS A 49 20.62 14.87 -13.90
C LYS A 49 20.82 15.23 -15.38
N ASP A 50 20.00 16.17 -15.87
CA ASP A 50 20.01 16.67 -17.26
C ASP A 50 19.61 15.62 -18.32
N SER A 51 19.25 14.40 -17.91
CA SER A 51 18.66 13.39 -18.78
C SER A 51 17.22 13.75 -19.16
N SER A 52 16.74 13.18 -20.28
CA SER A 52 15.34 13.32 -20.70
C SER A 52 14.60 12.04 -20.39
N LEU A 53 13.60 12.12 -19.52
CA LEU A 53 12.80 10.99 -19.07
C LEU A 53 11.31 11.30 -19.24
N PRO A 54 10.44 10.28 -19.39
CA PRO A 54 9.01 10.51 -19.36
C PRO A 54 8.58 11.14 -18.04
N ASN A 55 7.50 11.91 -18.06
CA ASN A 55 6.98 12.64 -16.92
C ASN A 55 5.47 12.47 -16.80
N MET A 56 5.02 12.19 -15.58
CA MET A 56 3.62 12.15 -15.19
C MET A 56 3.35 13.39 -14.36
N VAL A 57 2.61 14.34 -14.95
CA VAL A 57 2.16 15.53 -14.26
C VAL A 57 0.79 15.23 -13.65
N VAL A 58 0.63 15.53 -12.37
CA VAL A 58 -0.64 15.37 -11.65
C VAL A 58 -1.09 16.69 -11.03
N PRO A 59 -2.40 16.97 -10.99
CA PRO A 59 -2.92 18.17 -10.35
C PRO A 59 -2.72 18.14 -8.83
N VAL A 60 -2.40 19.29 -8.24
CA VAL A 60 -2.43 19.48 -6.79
C VAL A 60 -3.89 19.50 -6.32
N ARG A 61 -4.33 18.38 -5.74
CA ARG A 61 -5.62 18.23 -5.05
C ARG A 61 -5.53 18.74 -3.61
N GLU A 62 -5.75 20.03 -3.37
CA GLU A 62 -5.80 20.55 -1.99
C GLU A 62 -7.03 20.02 -1.24
N GLN A 63 -8.19 20.13 -1.88
CA GLN A 63 -9.44 19.59 -1.36
C GLN A 63 -9.89 18.38 -2.17
N VAL A 64 -10.23 17.30 -1.47
CA VAL A 64 -10.83 16.12 -2.07
C VAL A 64 -12.24 16.02 -1.50
N MET A 65 -13.27 16.07 -2.35
CA MET A 65 -14.64 15.82 -1.87
C MET A 65 -14.76 14.34 -1.47
N GLY A 66 -14.50 14.06 -0.21
CA GLY A 66 -14.61 12.71 0.35
C GLY A 66 -16.06 12.21 0.26
N LYS A 67 -16.30 11.16 -0.52
CA LYS A 67 -17.46 10.29 -0.26
C LYS A 67 -17.07 9.42 0.93
N ARG A 68 -17.77 9.55 2.05
CA ARG A 68 -17.53 8.79 3.29
C ARG A 68 -17.41 7.30 2.99
N VAL A 69 -16.27 6.70 3.30
CA VAL A 69 -16.02 5.25 3.21
C VAL A 69 -16.40 4.62 4.56
N MET A 70 -17.12 3.49 4.56
CA MET A 70 -17.44 2.73 5.77
C MET A 70 -16.77 1.36 5.76
N SER A 71 -16.38 0.86 6.93
CA SER A 71 -15.76 -0.45 7.10
C SER A 71 -16.79 -1.58 7.09
N PHE A 72 -16.38 -2.77 6.64
CA PHE A 72 -17.23 -3.97 6.55
C PHE A 72 -17.23 -4.76 7.87
N GLY A 73 -18.42 -5.06 8.39
CA GLY A 73 -18.65 -6.04 9.47
C GLY A 73 -18.70 -7.48 8.96
N GLN A 74 -18.44 -8.44 9.85
CA GLN A 74 -18.23 -9.87 9.57
C GLN A 74 -19.48 -10.60 9.02
N LEU A 75 -19.25 -11.48 8.04
CA LEU A 75 -20.19 -12.54 7.65
C LEU A 75 -20.03 -13.74 8.60
N ALA A 76 -20.93 -13.86 9.56
CA ALA A 76 -21.28 -15.14 10.15
C ALA A 76 -22.80 -15.15 10.29
N ASP A 77 -23.42 -16.10 9.61
CA ASP A 77 -24.83 -16.52 9.65
C ASP A 77 -25.43 -16.49 8.24
N LEU A 78 -25.36 -17.62 7.56
CA LEU A 78 -26.42 -18.09 6.67
C LEU A 78 -26.24 -19.60 6.49
N ASP A 79 -26.92 -20.33 7.37
CA ASP A 79 -27.16 -21.76 7.25
C ASP A 79 -27.98 -22.09 5.98
N VAL A 80 -27.71 -23.31 5.51
CA VAL A 80 -28.35 -24.08 4.45
C VAL A 80 -29.89 -24.09 4.57
N ILE A 81 -30.63 -24.14 3.44
CA ILE A 81 -31.74 -25.10 3.19
C ILE A 81 -32.33 -24.97 1.76
N ASP A 82 -32.49 -26.14 1.15
CA ASP A 82 -33.18 -26.52 -0.10
C ASP A 82 -34.71 -26.29 -0.10
N GLY A 83 -35.30 -26.26 -1.30
CA GLY A 83 -36.58 -26.96 -1.54
C GLY A 83 -37.82 -26.12 -1.88
N TRP A 84 -38.34 -26.34 -3.09
CA TRP A 84 -39.62 -25.83 -3.63
C TRP A 84 -40.88 -26.30 -2.88
N SER A 85 -41.90 -25.44 -2.76
CA SER A 85 -43.30 -25.71 -3.18
C SER A 85 -44.32 -24.61 -2.79
N SER A 86 -45.01 -24.08 -3.81
CA SER A 86 -46.43 -23.70 -3.97
C SER A 86 -47.34 -23.14 -2.83
N SER A 87 -47.93 -21.99 -3.18
CA SER A 87 -49.34 -21.53 -3.06
C SER A 87 -49.89 -20.78 -1.83
N SER A 88 -50.64 -19.73 -2.21
CA SER A 88 -51.71 -18.93 -1.57
C SER A 88 -51.34 -17.91 -0.49
N GLU A 89 -51.28 -16.66 -0.98
CA GLU A 89 -51.80 -15.39 -0.43
C GLU A 89 -52.22 -15.36 1.05
N GLU A 90 -51.39 -14.71 1.87
CA GLU A 90 -51.79 -13.74 2.89
C GLU A 90 -50.62 -12.75 3.08
N GLU A 91 -50.96 -11.47 3.21
CA GLU A 91 -50.04 -10.32 3.14
C GLU A 91 -49.00 -10.28 4.27
N GLU A 92 -47.76 -10.65 3.95
CA GLU A 92 -46.55 -10.22 4.66
C GLU A 92 -45.55 -9.74 3.60
N GLU A 93 -45.07 -8.49 3.73
CA GLU A 93 -44.03 -7.90 2.87
C GLU A 93 -42.70 -8.68 3.00
N LYS A 94 -42.60 -9.80 2.29
CA LYS A 94 -41.33 -10.47 1.97
C LYS A 94 -40.69 -9.72 0.82
N MET A 95 -39.54 -9.09 1.09
CA MET A 95 -38.69 -8.50 0.05
C MET A 95 -38.30 -9.55 -0.99
N VAL A 96 -38.81 -9.37 -2.19
CA VAL A 96 -38.48 -10.12 -3.40
C VAL A 96 -37.04 -9.79 -3.81
N LEU A 97 -36.17 -10.81 -3.89
CA LEU A 97 -34.90 -10.73 -4.61
C LEU A 97 -35.17 -10.31 -6.05
N VAL A 98 -34.71 -9.11 -6.44
CA VAL A 98 -34.62 -8.75 -7.85
C VAL A 98 -33.16 -8.52 -8.22
N ALA A 99 -32.60 -9.51 -8.90
CA ALA A 99 -31.37 -9.41 -9.64
C ALA A 99 -31.57 -8.42 -10.80
N TYR A 100 -30.83 -7.31 -10.78
CA TYR A 100 -30.77 -6.39 -11.91
C TYR A 100 -29.37 -6.44 -12.52
N LYS A 101 -29.33 -6.92 -13.78
CA LYS A 101 -28.29 -6.62 -14.78
C LYS A 101 -27.88 -5.13 -14.65
N ASP A 102 -26.60 -4.72 -14.81
CA ASP A 102 -26.09 -3.31 -14.92
C ASP A 102 -25.36 -3.03 -16.29
N LYS A 103 -25.76 -2.01 -17.08
CA LYS A 103 -25.27 -1.67 -18.45
C LYS A 103 -23.88 -1.15 -18.26
N GLU A 104 -22.92 -1.74 -18.99
CA GLU A 104 -21.50 -1.44 -18.95
C GLU A 104 -21.17 0.02 -18.57
N GLU A 105 -20.90 0.26 -17.28
CA GLU A 105 -20.06 1.37 -16.83
C GLU A 105 -18.61 0.90 -16.98
N VAL A 106 -17.96 1.34 -18.06
CA VAL A 106 -16.50 1.20 -18.17
C VAL A 106 -15.89 2.02 -17.04
N LYS A 107 -15.40 1.36 -15.98
CA LYS A 107 -14.52 1.99 -14.98
C LYS A 107 -13.40 2.69 -15.74
N ARG A 108 -13.44 4.02 -15.79
CA ARG A 108 -12.40 4.80 -16.48
C ARG A 108 -11.13 4.67 -15.65
N GLN A 109 -10.21 3.82 -16.10
CA GLN A 109 -8.90 3.65 -15.49
C GLN A 109 -8.19 5.01 -15.41
N SER A 110 -7.58 5.31 -14.27
CA SER A 110 -6.76 6.51 -14.10
C SER A 110 -5.64 6.54 -15.15
N LEU A 111 -5.28 7.74 -15.63
CA LEU A 111 -4.09 7.90 -16.48
C LEU A 111 -2.82 7.47 -15.74
N VAL A 112 -2.68 7.82 -14.46
CA VAL A 112 -1.53 7.44 -13.64
C VAL A 112 -1.44 5.93 -13.51
N GLU A 113 -2.55 5.26 -13.19
CA GLU A 113 -2.61 3.79 -13.13
C GLU A 113 -2.21 3.17 -14.47
N LYS A 114 -2.82 3.62 -15.56
CA LYS A 114 -2.56 3.10 -16.91
C LYS A 114 -1.08 3.22 -17.29
N MET A 115 -0.50 4.40 -17.11
CA MET A 115 0.89 4.65 -17.49
C MET A 115 1.88 3.91 -16.59
N LEU A 116 1.58 3.81 -15.29
CA LEU A 116 2.39 3.04 -14.34
C LEU A 116 2.41 1.56 -14.73
N LEU A 117 1.25 0.94 -14.92
CA LEU A 117 1.16 -0.48 -15.26
C LEU A 117 1.74 -0.77 -16.64
N SER A 118 1.44 0.06 -17.64
CA SER A 118 1.99 -0.10 -18.99
C SER A 118 3.52 -0.03 -18.99
N ALA A 119 4.10 0.93 -18.26
CA ALA A 119 5.56 1.06 -18.19
C ALA A 119 6.17 -0.09 -17.36
N TRP A 120 5.49 -0.55 -16.31
CA TRP A 120 5.92 -1.71 -15.52
C TRP A 120 5.96 -2.99 -16.35
N ASP A 121 4.93 -3.23 -17.18
CA ASP A 121 4.85 -4.36 -18.12
C ASP A 121 5.98 -4.30 -19.15
N GLU A 122 6.25 -3.12 -19.72
CA GLU A 122 7.39 -2.92 -20.64
C GLU A 122 8.72 -3.29 -19.96
N LYS A 123 8.95 -2.86 -18.70
CA LYS A 123 10.16 -3.25 -17.96
C LYS A 123 10.21 -4.76 -17.67
N SER A 124 9.06 -5.42 -17.59
CA SER A 124 8.96 -6.87 -17.43
C SER A 124 9.38 -7.60 -18.69
N ASP A 125 8.87 -7.17 -19.84
CA ASP A 125 9.24 -7.71 -21.15
C ASP A 125 10.73 -7.51 -21.47
N LEU A 126 11.33 -6.43 -20.96
CA LEU A 126 12.76 -6.16 -21.04
C LEU A 126 13.62 -6.99 -20.06
N GLY A 127 13.00 -7.74 -19.15
CA GLY A 127 13.69 -8.63 -18.21
C GLY A 127 14.42 -7.90 -17.08
N LEU A 128 13.95 -6.72 -16.66
CA LEU A 128 14.62 -5.91 -15.64
C LEU A 128 14.37 -6.40 -14.20
N PHE A 129 13.39 -7.29 -13.99
CA PHE A 129 13.09 -7.86 -12.67
C PHE A 129 13.97 -9.08 -12.36
N LYS A 130 14.28 -9.29 -11.07
CA LYS A 130 15.11 -10.43 -10.61
C LYS A 130 14.38 -11.78 -10.66
N TYR A 131 13.06 -11.77 -10.80
CA TYR A 131 12.21 -12.95 -10.97
C TYR A 131 10.83 -12.53 -11.47
N ASP A 132 10.09 -13.52 -11.95
CA ASP A 132 8.72 -13.37 -12.42
C ASP A 132 7.75 -13.52 -11.24
N VAL A 133 7.11 -12.42 -10.85
CA VAL A 133 6.18 -12.36 -9.71
C VAL A 133 4.87 -13.11 -9.98
N SER A 134 4.48 -13.27 -11.24
CA SER A 134 3.24 -13.97 -11.62
C SER A 134 3.25 -15.47 -11.28
N LYS A 135 4.45 -16.01 -11.01
CA LYS A 135 4.67 -17.41 -10.60
C LYS A 135 4.60 -17.60 -9.08
N CYS A 136 4.51 -16.53 -8.30
CA CYS A 136 4.37 -16.63 -6.85
C CYS A 136 2.98 -17.16 -6.49
N GLN A 137 2.93 -18.15 -5.60
CA GLN A 137 1.67 -18.71 -5.11
C GLN A 137 1.12 -17.83 -4.01
N SER A 138 -0.19 -17.55 -4.03
CA SER A 138 -0.88 -16.81 -2.99
C SER A 138 -2.13 -17.56 -2.51
N LYS A 139 -2.46 -17.42 -1.22
CA LYS A 139 -3.68 -17.98 -0.63
C LYS A 139 -4.19 -17.06 0.48
N LYS A 140 -5.51 -17.08 0.69
CA LYS A 140 -6.09 -16.57 1.93
C LYS A 140 -5.85 -17.58 3.05
N ILE A 141 -5.48 -17.09 4.22
CA ILE A 141 -5.35 -17.88 5.44
C ILE A 141 -6.72 -17.92 6.11
N PRO A 142 -7.30 -19.11 6.35
CA PRO A 142 -8.57 -19.22 7.06
C PRO A 142 -8.48 -18.62 8.47
N GLY A 143 -9.49 -17.86 8.87
CA GLY A 143 -9.57 -17.24 10.19
C GLY A 143 -10.39 -15.95 10.20
N ARG A 144 -10.41 -15.26 11.34
CA ARG A 144 -11.13 -14.00 11.56
C ARG A 144 -10.66 -12.88 10.63
N PHE A 145 -9.35 -12.81 10.43
CA PHE A 145 -8.70 -11.72 9.72
C PHE A 145 -8.56 -12.00 8.23
N GLU A 146 -8.60 -13.26 7.78
CA GLU A 146 -8.34 -13.65 6.38
C GLU A 146 -7.06 -13.01 5.81
N PHE A 147 -5.93 -13.23 6.48
CA PHE A 147 -4.62 -12.78 5.99
C PHE A 147 -4.34 -13.30 4.58
N VAL A 148 -3.60 -12.54 3.77
CA VAL A 148 -3.10 -13.03 2.49
C VAL A 148 -1.69 -13.53 2.71
N ALA A 149 -1.40 -14.78 2.37
CA ALA A 149 -0.05 -15.32 2.36
C ALA A 149 0.42 -15.50 0.93
N GLN A 150 1.69 -15.17 0.67
CA GLN A 150 2.30 -15.33 -0.63
C GLN A 150 3.70 -15.92 -0.50
N LEU A 151 4.01 -16.93 -1.32
CA LEU A 151 5.30 -17.60 -1.34
C LEU A 151 6.24 -16.95 -2.36
N ASN A 152 7.30 -16.30 -1.88
CA ASN A 152 8.32 -15.64 -2.71
C ASN A 152 9.71 -16.25 -2.46
N GLU A 153 9.88 -17.52 -2.84
CA GLU A 153 11.16 -18.23 -2.69
C GLU A 153 12.30 -17.55 -3.46
N GLY A 154 13.48 -17.50 -2.85
CA GLY A 154 14.66 -16.86 -3.43
C GLY A 154 14.61 -15.34 -3.49
N ARG A 155 13.46 -14.69 -3.21
CA ARG A 155 13.37 -13.22 -3.13
C ARG A 155 14.32 -12.65 -2.09
N ALA A 156 14.39 -13.26 -0.91
CA ALA A 156 15.23 -12.77 0.18
C ALA A 156 16.71 -12.69 -0.18
N GLN A 157 17.23 -13.67 -0.94
CA GLN A 157 18.61 -13.70 -1.43
C GLN A 157 18.85 -12.71 -2.57
N LYS A 158 17.80 -12.42 -3.35
CA LYS A 158 17.82 -11.47 -4.46
C LYS A 158 17.63 -10.03 -4.00
N LYS A 159 17.04 -9.77 -2.82
CA LYS A 159 16.89 -8.42 -2.25
C LYS A 159 18.29 -7.84 -1.92
N ARG A 160 18.44 -6.53 -2.04
CA ARG A 160 19.64 -5.83 -1.56
C ARG A 160 19.77 -6.08 -0.04
N GLN A 161 20.98 -6.43 0.42
CA GLN A 161 21.25 -6.59 1.85
C GLN A 161 21.12 -5.23 2.55
N THR A 162 20.62 -5.24 3.77
CA THR A 162 20.50 -4.02 4.57
C THR A 162 21.87 -3.65 5.13
N GLU A 163 22.40 -2.51 4.70
CA GLU A 163 23.73 -2.00 5.12
C GLU A 163 23.65 -1.01 6.30
N PHE A 164 22.45 -0.81 6.85
CA PHE A 164 22.17 0.21 7.85
C PHE A 164 21.95 -0.41 9.22
N ARG A 165 22.26 0.37 10.25
CA ARG A 165 21.92 0.02 11.62
C ARG A 165 20.41 0.07 11.80
N MET A 166 19.86 -0.80 12.62
CA MET A 166 18.41 -0.86 12.89
C MET A 166 18.03 -0.31 14.26
N ASP A 167 19.00 0.04 15.10
CA ASP A 167 18.80 0.57 16.45
C ASP A 167 18.62 2.10 16.49
N ASN A 168 18.73 2.77 15.34
CA ASN A 168 18.50 4.20 15.20
C ASN A 168 17.65 4.49 13.96
N VAL A 169 16.46 5.05 14.16
CA VAL A 169 15.49 5.43 13.12
C VAL A 169 16.07 6.53 12.24
N CYS A 170 16.71 7.52 12.87
CA CYS A 170 17.18 8.74 12.23
C CYS A 170 18.68 8.68 11.96
N GLN A 171 19.06 8.43 10.70
CA GLN A 171 20.46 8.35 10.28
C GLN A 171 20.73 9.31 9.13
N GLU A 172 21.90 9.96 9.18
CA GLU A 172 22.40 10.79 8.08
C GLU A 172 22.46 10.00 6.77
N PHE A 173 22.20 10.70 5.66
CA PHE A 173 22.32 10.12 4.34
C PHE A 173 23.76 9.68 4.06
N ASP A 174 23.92 8.46 3.54
CA ASP A 174 25.23 7.89 3.22
C ASP A 174 25.38 7.72 1.70
N THR A 175 26.13 8.63 1.08
CA THR A 175 26.42 8.61 -0.36
C THR A 175 27.25 7.39 -0.80
N LYS A 176 27.92 6.68 0.12
CA LYS A 176 28.75 5.52 -0.20
C LYS A 176 27.92 4.24 -0.35
N LYS A 177 26.89 4.08 0.46
CA LYS A 177 25.95 2.96 0.39
C LYS A 177 25.01 3.07 -0.81
N PHE A 178 24.27 2.01 -1.10
CA PHE A 178 23.27 2.09 -2.18
C PHE A 178 22.22 3.16 -1.88
N ASN A 179 21.87 3.95 -2.89
CA ASN A 179 20.79 4.93 -2.85
C ASN A 179 20.24 5.13 -4.28
N PHE A 180 19.05 5.72 -4.42
CA PHE A 180 18.36 5.80 -5.71
C PHE A 180 19.03 6.68 -6.77
N THR A 181 19.97 7.56 -6.41
CA THR A 181 20.79 8.27 -7.42
C THR A 181 21.73 7.31 -8.19
N LYS A 182 21.94 6.10 -7.66
CA LYS A 182 22.75 5.02 -8.26
C LYS A 182 21.90 3.93 -8.92
N ALA A 183 20.58 4.06 -8.92
CA ALA A 183 19.71 3.14 -9.64
C ALA A 183 19.89 3.36 -11.15
N LYS A 184 19.75 2.29 -11.95
CA LYS A 184 19.86 2.42 -13.41
C LYS A 184 18.71 3.28 -13.94
N GLN A 185 18.98 4.11 -14.93
CA GLN A 185 17.93 4.92 -15.56
C GLN A 185 16.82 4.06 -16.18
N ASP A 186 17.15 2.89 -16.71
CA ASP A 186 16.16 1.93 -17.25
C ASP A 186 15.17 1.42 -16.18
N GLU A 187 15.50 1.51 -14.89
CA GLU A 187 14.60 1.17 -13.78
C GLU A 187 13.56 2.27 -13.51
N VAL A 188 13.69 3.47 -14.10
CA VAL A 188 12.72 4.57 -13.97
C VAL A 188 11.53 4.32 -14.91
N LEU A 189 10.32 4.46 -14.37
CA LEU A 189 9.09 4.52 -15.15
C LEU A 189 8.86 5.93 -15.69
N PHE A 190 8.87 6.93 -14.79
CA PHE A 190 8.72 8.34 -15.13
C PHE A 190 9.09 9.25 -13.95
N GLN A 191 9.29 10.52 -14.25
CA GLN A 191 9.21 11.63 -13.29
C GLN A 191 7.77 11.78 -12.79
N PHE A 192 7.59 12.12 -11.51
CA PHE A 192 6.30 12.38 -10.91
C PHE A 192 6.25 13.82 -10.42
N GLU A 193 5.45 14.64 -11.09
CA GLU A 193 5.39 16.08 -10.88
C GLU A 193 4.00 16.49 -10.43
N MET A 194 3.93 17.32 -9.39
CA MET A 194 2.68 17.94 -8.98
C MET A 194 2.59 19.34 -9.59
N SER A 195 1.51 19.61 -10.30
CA SER A 195 1.24 20.89 -10.96
C SER A 195 0.09 21.62 -10.29
N VAL A 196 0.28 22.91 -10.03
CA VAL A 196 -0.76 23.83 -9.53
C VAL A 196 -1.60 24.43 -10.66
N ASP A 197 -1.09 24.40 -11.90
CA ASP A 197 -1.72 25.02 -13.07
C ASP A 197 -2.61 24.04 -13.83
N ASP A 198 -2.38 22.74 -13.65
CA ASP A 198 -3.15 21.69 -14.32
C ASP A 198 -4.35 21.22 -13.47
N PHE A 199 -5.48 21.01 -14.14
CA PHE A 199 -6.71 20.48 -13.52
C PHE A 199 -6.89 18.97 -13.75
N THR A 200 -6.08 18.38 -14.62
CA THR A 200 -6.13 16.96 -15.01
C THR A 200 -4.71 16.44 -15.19
N SER A 201 -4.48 15.17 -14.84
CA SER A 201 -3.18 14.55 -15.03
C SER A 201 -2.83 14.42 -16.52
N CYS A 202 -1.55 14.58 -16.86
CA CYS A 202 -1.05 14.46 -18.23
C CYS A 202 0.27 13.68 -18.26
N TYR A 203 0.61 13.13 -19.43
CA TYR A 203 1.84 12.37 -19.63
C TYR A 203 2.68 13.02 -20.73
N GLU A 204 3.91 13.35 -20.39
CA GLU A 204 4.90 13.91 -21.29
C GLU A 204 5.92 12.82 -21.60
N GLU A 205 6.11 12.49 -22.88
CA GLU A 205 7.07 11.44 -23.27
C GLU A 205 8.51 11.79 -22.89
N LYS A 206 8.82 13.09 -22.78
CA LYS A 206 10.16 13.62 -22.55
C LYS A 206 10.09 14.93 -21.78
N LYS A 207 10.64 14.94 -20.56
CA LYS A 207 10.95 16.13 -19.77
C LYS A 207 12.40 16.07 -19.29
N ILE A 208 13.07 17.21 -19.27
CA ILE A 208 14.43 17.33 -18.71
C ILE A 208 14.35 17.18 -17.19
N VAL A 209 15.19 16.33 -16.61
CA VAL A 209 15.23 16.13 -15.16
C VAL A 209 15.71 17.38 -14.44
N GLU A 210 14.85 17.93 -13.59
CA GLU A 210 15.12 19.05 -12.70
C GLU A 210 15.71 18.59 -11.35
N SER A 211 16.31 19.51 -10.59
CA SER A 211 16.98 19.18 -9.32
C SER A 211 16.03 18.65 -8.24
N ASN A 212 14.76 19.09 -8.24
CA ASN A 212 13.73 18.68 -7.29
C ASN A 212 12.87 17.50 -7.80
N ALA A 213 13.27 16.83 -8.89
CA ALA A 213 12.48 15.78 -9.51
C ALA A 213 12.23 14.60 -8.55
N SER A 214 10.96 14.17 -8.50
CA SER A 214 10.58 12.90 -7.88
C SER A 214 10.47 11.83 -8.96
N PHE A 215 10.86 10.60 -8.65
CA PHE A 215 10.85 9.50 -9.61
C PHE A 215 10.00 8.34 -9.12
N VAL A 216 9.34 7.66 -10.07
CA VAL A 216 8.75 6.34 -9.86
C VAL A 216 9.66 5.31 -10.52
N TYR A 217 10.24 4.43 -9.71
CA TYR A 217 11.05 3.30 -10.17
C TYR A 217 10.25 2.00 -10.12
N ILE A 218 10.64 1.01 -10.93
CA ILE A 218 10.26 -0.37 -10.63
C ILE A 218 10.93 -0.83 -9.34
N ASN A 219 10.23 -1.66 -8.55
CA ASN A 219 10.92 -2.48 -7.58
C ASN A 219 11.46 -3.73 -8.30
N ILE A 220 12.77 -3.79 -8.54
CA ILE A 220 13.43 -4.92 -9.23
C ILE A 220 13.28 -6.27 -8.49
N SER A 221 12.74 -6.28 -7.27
CA SER A 221 12.36 -7.48 -6.50
C SER A 221 10.89 -7.40 -6.07
N PRO A 222 9.95 -7.45 -7.04
CA PRO A 222 8.54 -7.10 -6.86
C PRO A 222 7.82 -8.09 -5.94
N ILE A 223 6.92 -7.62 -5.09
CA ILE A 223 6.14 -8.50 -4.20
C ILE A 223 4.92 -8.95 -4.97
N GLU A 224 4.24 -8.00 -5.62
CA GLU A 224 3.07 -8.24 -6.44
C GLU A 224 3.19 -7.41 -7.75
N TYR A 225 2.26 -7.63 -8.67
CA TYR A 225 2.06 -6.86 -9.89
C TYR A 225 2.04 -5.34 -9.63
N GLY A 226 2.74 -4.60 -10.50
CA GLY A 226 2.87 -3.15 -10.39
C GLY A 226 3.68 -2.67 -9.17
N HIS A 227 4.54 -3.53 -8.57
CA HIS A 227 5.37 -3.09 -7.45
C HIS A 227 6.39 -2.02 -7.89
N VAL A 228 6.17 -0.80 -7.43
CA VAL A 228 6.95 0.40 -7.72
C VAL A 228 7.50 1.04 -6.43
N LEU A 229 8.46 1.95 -6.62
CA LEU A 229 9.05 2.78 -5.59
C LEU A 229 8.90 4.25 -5.98
N LEU A 230 8.22 5.06 -5.16
CA LEU A 230 8.24 6.51 -5.30
C LEU A 230 9.36 7.06 -4.44
N VAL A 231 10.25 7.83 -5.07
CA VAL A 231 11.37 8.48 -4.40
C VAL A 231 11.19 9.98 -4.60
N PRO A 232 10.69 10.71 -3.59
CA PRO A 232 10.53 12.15 -3.68
C PRO A 232 11.89 12.87 -3.75
N LYS A 233 12.02 13.87 -4.62
CA LYS A 233 13.20 14.76 -4.71
C LYS A 233 14.53 14.00 -4.70
N VAL A 234 14.71 13.09 -5.64
CA VAL A 234 15.78 12.07 -5.58
C VAL A 234 17.18 12.66 -5.49
N LEU A 235 17.41 13.81 -6.14
CA LEU A 235 18.71 14.46 -6.15
C LEU A 235 19.01 15.23 -4.85
N ASP A 236 18.01 15.51 -4.02
CA ASP A 236 18.18 16.13 -2.69
C ASP A 236 18.71 15.15 -1.65
N CYS A 237 18.78 13.84 -1.98
CA CYS A 237 19.37 12.80 -1.13
C CYS A 237 18.75 12.77 0.27
N ILE A 238 17.42 12.88 0.35
CA ILE A 238 16.70 12.92 1.62
C ILE A 238 16.85 11.55 2.31
N PRO A 239 17.29 11.47 3.57
CA PRO A 239 17.34 10.21 4.33
C PRO A 239 15.93 9.63 4.52
N GLN A 240 15.83 8.37 4.94
CA GLN A 240 14.55 7.66 5.15
C GLN A 240 13.81 8.18 6.41
N GLN A 241 13.43 9.45 6.40
CA GLN A 241 12.82 10.22 7.48
C GLN A 241 11.63 11.03 6.95
N MET A 242 10.51 11.04 7.66
CA MET A 242 9.28 11.60 7.14
C MET A 242 9.28 13.13 7.15
N SER A 243 8.73 13.72 6.08
CA SER A 243 8.37 15.14 6.04
C SER A 243 6.96 15.31 5.49
N MET A 244 6.30 16.41 5.84
CA MET A 244 4.97 16.74 5.31
C MET A 244 4.96 16.75 3.78
N GLU A 245 5.97 17.39 3.17
CA GLU A 245 6.05 17.54 1.72
C GLU A 245 6.15 16.18 1.01
N CYS A 246 7.02 15.29 1.50
CA CYS A 246 7.20 13.99 0.88
C CYS A 246 5.99 13.07 1.09
N LEU A 247 5.32 13.15 2.25
CA LEU A 247 4.08 12.43 2.48
C LEU A 247 2.96 12.94 1.57
N LEU A 248 2.87 14.26 1.37
CA LEU A 248 1.88 14.87 0.49
C LEU A 248 2.07 14.38 -0.96
N THR A 249 3.31 14.28 -1.45
CA THR A 249 3.61 13.68 -2.76
C THR A 249 3.09 12.23 -2.85
N ALA A 250 3.29 11.43 -1.81
CA ALA A 250 2.83 10.05 -1.77
C ALA A 250 1.29 9.93 -1.72
N LEU A 251 0.63 10.84 -1.00
CA LEU A 251 -0.83 10.94 -0.96
C LEU A 251 -1.39 11.33 -2.33
N HIS A 252 -0.81 12.31 -3.02
CA HIS A 252 -1.21 12.67 -4.39
C HIS A 252 -1.07 11.50 -5.36
N MET A 253 0.02 10.72 -5.27
CA MET A 253 0.15 9.51 -6.09
C MET A 253 -1.00 8.53 -5.83
N SER A 254 -1.38 8.30 -4.57
CA SER A 254 -2.47 7.39 -4.23
C SER A 254 -3.84 7.91 -4.71
N VAL A 255 -4.09 9.22 -4.57
CA VAL A 255 -5.31 9.87 -5.06
C VAL A 255 -5.43 9.76 -6.57
N GLU A 256 -4.34 9.99 -7.29
CA GLU A 256 -4.34 10.06 -8.74
C GLU A 256 -4.27 8.67 -9.38
N VAL A 257 -3.65 7.66 -8.74
CA VAL A 257 -3.83 6.25 -9.14
C VAL A 257 -5.32 5.86 -9.02
N HIS A 258 -6.02 6.37 -8.01
CA HIS A 258 -7.47 6.22 -7.85
C HIS A 258 -7.97 4.75 -7.90
N ASN A 259 -7.18 3.83 -7.34
CA ASN A 259 -7.51 2.41 -7.32
C ASN A 259 -7.39 1.87 -5.89
N PRO A 260 -8.47 1.35 -5.27
CA PRO A 260 -8.43 0.85 -3.90
C PRO A 260 -7.57 -0.42 -3.75
N CYS A 261 -7.22 -1.09 -4.85
CA CYS A 261 -6.28 -2.22 -4.85
C CYS A 261 -4.83 -1.75 -4.71
N PHE A 262 -4.53 -0.48 -4.98
CA PHE A 262 -3.18 0.07 -4.81
C PHE A 262 -2.89 0.30 -3.33
N LYS A 263 -1.95 -0.48 -2.78
CA LYS A 263 -1.50 -0.37 -1.39
C LYS A 263 -0.16 0.31 -1.38
N PHE A 264 -0.03 1.41 -0.64
CA PHE A 264 1.18 2.23 -0.68
C PHE A 264 1.76 2.41 0.71
N GLY A 265 3.00 1.99 0.91
CA GLY A 265 3.59 1.87 2.23
C GLY A 265 4.92 2.57 2.39
N PHE A 266 5.22 2.91 3.63
CA PHE A 266 6.49 3.48 4.07
C PHE A 266 7.02 2.68 5.25
N ASN A 267 8.34 2.54 5.32
CA ASN A 267 9.04 1.90 6.43
C ASN A 267 10.14 2.86 6.89
N THR A 268 10.32 3.03 8.20
CA THR A 268 11.56 3.64 8.70
C THR A 268 12.70 2.62 8.75
N LEU A 269 13.93 3.11 8.94
CA LEU A 269 14.99 2.28 9.52
C LEU A 269 14.53 1.79 10.91
N GLY A 270 14.90 0.56 11.25
CA GLY A 270 14.36 -0.15 12.43
C GLY A 270 12.96 -0.77 12.23
N ALA A 271 12.25 -0.40 11.16
CA ALA A 271 10.96 -0.96 10.76
C ALA A 271 11.02 -1.60 9.35
N TYR A 272 12.17 -2.20 9.04
CA TYR A 272 12.47 -2.94 7.81
C TYR A 272 12.65 -2.14 6.51
N ALA A 273 12.90 -0.83 6.57
CA ALA A 273 13.54 -0.15 5.45
C ALA A 273 14.96 -0.69 5.24
N SER A 274 15.31 -1.01 3.99
CA SER A 274 16.63 -1.53 3.63
C SER A 274 17.57 -0.49 3.01
N ILE A 275 17.06 0.72 2.73
CA ILE A 275 17.79 1.80 2.06
C ILE A 275 17.54 3.09 2.84
N ASN A 276 18.61 3.85 3.14
CA ASN A 276 18.52 5.18 3.75
C ASN A 276 18.46 6.28 2.67
N HIS A 277 17.41 6.26 1.87
CA HIS A 277 17.05 7.29 0.91
C HIS A 277 15.53 7.25 0.82
N LEU A 278 14.86 8.34 1.20
CA LEU A 278 13.41 8.42 1.30
C LEU A 278 12.68 7.78 0.13
N HIS A 279 11.94 6.71 0.42
CA HIS A 279 11.10 6.06 -0.57
C HIS A 279 9.84 5.47 0.05
N PHE A 280 8.77 5.50 -0.75
CA PHE A 280 7.54 4.76 -0.55
C PHE A 280 7.51 3.58 -1.52
N GLN A 281 6.83 2.51 -1.17
CA GLN A 281 6.70 1.32 -2.01
C GLN A 281 5.23 0.95 -2.16
N GLY A 282 4.78 0.60 -3.36
CA GLY A 282 3.38 0.25 -3.58
C GLY A 282 3.17 -0.75 -4.70
N TYR A 283 2.10 -1.51 -4.62
CA TYR A 283 1.68 -2.49 -5.61
C TYR A 283 0.15 -2.64 -5.62
N PHE A 284 -0.36 -3.37 -6.60
CA PHE A 284 -1.79 -3.64 -6.74
C PHE A 284 -2.12 -5.02 -6.20
N LEU A 285 -2.90 -5.10 -5.13
CA LEU A 285 -3.45 -6.36 -4.63
C LEU A 285 -4.97 -6.30 -4.68
N ASN A 286 -5.58 -7.23 -5.41
CA ASN A 286 -7.04 -7.36 -5.49
C ASN A 286 -7.63 -8.06 -4.26
N ALA A 287 -7.24 -7.60 -3.08
CA ALA A 287 -7.76 -8.03 -1.79
C ALA A 287 -7.56 -6.89 -0.78
N PRO A 288 -8.56 -6.58 0.06
CA PRO A 288 -8.33 -5.70 1.19
C PRO A 288 -7.35 -6.37 2.15
N PHE A 289 -6.46 -5.58 2.74
CA PHE A 289 -5.64 -6.01 3.85
C PHE A 289 -6.50 -6.20 5.10
N PRO A 290 -6.21 -7.19 5.96
CA PRO A 290 -6.86 -7.37 7.25
C PRO A 290 -6.99 -6.07 8.05
N VAL A 291 -5.92 -5.28 8.15
CA VAL A 291 -5.90 -4.01 8.89
C VAL A 291 -6.97 -3.00 8.41
N GLU A 292 -7.41 -3.10 7.16
CA GLU A 292 -8.46 -2.25 6.57
C GLU A 292 -9.86 -2.57 7.09
N ARG A 293 -10.09 -3.82 7.51
CA ARG A 293 -11.40 -4.34 7.93
C ARG A 293 -11.64 -4.30 9.43
N VAL A 294 -10.59 -4.07 10.21
CA VAL A 294 -10.67 -4.12 11.67
C VAL A 294 -11.37 -2.87 12.22
N GLU A 295 -12.12 -3.06 13.30
CA GLU A 295 -12.81 -1.99 14.01
C GLU A 295 -11.82 -0.98 14.61
N THR A 296 -12.30 0.26 14.75
CA THR A 296 -11.52 1.35 15.33
C THR A 296 -12.29 2.09 16.41
N GLU A 297 -11.55 2.66 17.35
CA GLU A 297 -12.08 3.55 18.39
C GLU A 297 -11.60 4.99 18.13
N TYR A 298 -12.53 5.93 18.01
CA TYR A 298 -12.20 7.34 17.81
C TYR A 298 -11.47 7.94 19.01
N LEU A 299 -10.44 8.74 18.72
CA LEU A 299 -9.73 9.49 19.73
C LEU A 299 -10.46 10.82 20.01
N ASN A 300 -11.40 10.80 20.96
CA ASN A 300 -12.26 11.93 21.31
C ASN A 300 -11.52 13.26 21.54
N ARG A 301 -10.27 13.22 22.03
CA ARG A 301 -9.45 14.41 22.28
C ARG A 301 -9.00 15.11 21.00
N PHE A 302 -8.85 14.36 19.91
CA PHE A 302 -8.44 14.90 18.62
C PHE A 302 -9.63 15.49 17.84
N THR A 303 -10.77 14.78 17.86
CA THR A 303 -11.98 15.12 17.10
C THR A 303 -12.78 16.28 17.70
N ASN A 304 -12.64 16.57 18.99
CA ASN A 304 -13.33 17.69 19.65
C ASN A 304 -12.62 19.06 19.48
N LYS A 305 -11.51 19.15 18.75
CA LYS A 305 -11.00 20.43 18.26
C LYS A 305 -11.93 20.84 17.11
N GLY A 306 -12.99 21.58 17.42
CA GLY A 306 -14.18 21.85 16.59
C GLY A 306 -14.00 22.53 15.23
N ASP A 307 -12.84 22.35 14.59
CA ASP A 307 -12.44 22.93 13.32
C ASP A 307 -11.72 21.90 12.41
N ARG A 308 -11.65 20.62 12.80
CA ARG A 308 -10.94 19.56 12.04
C ARG A 308 -11.90 18.50 11.56
N ASP A 309 -12.02 18.37 10.24
CA ASP A 309 -12.77 17.29 9.57
C ASP A 309 -12.00 15.96 9.58
N LEU A 310 -10.67 16.03 9.76
CA LEU A 310 -9.81 14.86 9.87
C LEU A 310 -10.17 14.02 11.10
N ARG A 311 -10.47 12.74 10.88
CA ARG A 311 -10.73 11.79 11.98
C ARG A 311 -9.48 11.01 12.32
N VAL A 312 -9.26 10.83 13.62
CA VAL A 312 -8.19 9.97 14.13
C VAL A 312 -8.79 8.94 15.08
N SER A 313 -8.42 7.69 14.86
CA SER A 313 -8.84 6.55 15.67
C SER A 313 -7.67 5.62 15.97
N LYS A 314 -7.87 4.63 16.82
CA LYS A 314 -6.94 3.52 17.05
C LYS A 314 -7.59 2.19 16.67
N LEU A 315 -6.80 1.25 16.18
CA LEU A 315 -7.28 -0.11 15.89
C LEU A 315 -7.66 -0.85 17.18
N LEU A 316 -8.73 -1.64 17.10
CA LEU A 316 -9.16 -2.55 18.15
C LEU A 316 -8.88 -4.00 17.74
N ASP A 317 -8.43 -4.84 18.67
CA ASP A 317 -8.26 -6.28 18.44
C ASP A 317 -7.46 -6.67 17.18
N TYR A 318 -6.42 -5.92 16.82
CA TYR A 318 -5.46 -6.30 15.77
C TYR A 318 -4.11 -6.69 16.41
N PRO A 319 -3.31 -7.62 15.82
CA PRO A 319 -2.03 -8.04 16.40
C PRO A 319 -1.02 -6.90 16.59
N VAL A 320 -1.13 -5.83 15.80
CA VAL A 320 -0.29 -4.63 15.90
C VAL A 320 -1.14 -3.40 16.20
N ARG A 321 -0.85 -2.73 17.31
CA ARG A 321 -1.52 -1.47 17.66
C ARG A 321 -1.15 -0.38 16.66
N ALA A 322 -2.15 0.37 16.19
CA ALA A 322 -1.96 1.43 15.21
C ALA A 322 -2.94 2.58 15.41
N PHE A 323 -2.52 3.76 14.96
CA PHE A 323 -3.40 4.90 14.76
C PHE A 323 -3.88 4.94 13.31
N VAL A 324 -5.10 5.39 13.09
CA VAL A 324 -5.71 5.52 11.77
C VAL A 324 -6.13 6.97 11.57
N PHE A 325 -5.60 7.60 10.54
CA PHE A 325 -5.95 8.94 10.10
C PHE A 325 -6.83 8.83 8.87
N GLU A 326 -8.03 9.39 8.92
CA GLU A 326 -8.98 9.40 7.81
C GLU A 326 -9.16 10.82 7.30
N LEU A 327 -8.98 10.98 5.99
CA LEU A 327 -9.11 12.23 5.28
C LEU A 327 -10.45 12.91 5.58
N GLY A 328 -10.35 14.18 6.00
CA GLY A 328 -11.47 15.12 6.02
C GLY A 328 -11.70 15.70 4.63
N ALA A 329 -11.65 17.04 4.53
CA ALA A 329 -11.72 17.73 3.25
C ALA A 329 -10.35 18.04 2.63
N ASP A 330 -9.29 18.15 3.44
CA ASP A 330 -7.98 18.70 3.04
C ASP A 330 -6.85 17.66 3.11
N LEU A 331 -6.21 17.40 1.97
CA LEU A 331 -5.09 16.45 1.88
C LEU A 331 -3.82 16.98 2.59
N LYS A 332 -3.62 18.30 2.60
CA LYS A 332 -2.52 18.95 3.32
C LYS A 332 -2.70 18.81 4.82
N GLU A 333 -3.92 18.90 5.33
CA GLU A 333 -4.23 18.63 6.73
C GLU A 333 -3.84 17.19 7.11
N LEU A 334 -4.27 16.21 6.32
CA LEU A 334 -3.90 14.81 6.53
C LEU A 334 -2.38 14.62 6.53
N ALA A 335 -1.68 15.13 5.51
CA ALA A 335 -0.23 15.04 5.42
C ALA A 335 0.47 15.65 6.64
N ARG A 336 0.02 16.84 7.09
CA ARG A 336 0.59 17.58 8.22
C ARG A 336 0.41 16.83 9.54
N GLU A 337 -0.78 16.30 9.83
CA GLU A 337 -1.06 15.60 11.09
C GLU A 337 -0.34 14.26 11.15
N VAL A 338 -0.33 13.49 10.04
CA VAL A 338 0.39 12.22 9.97
C VAL A 338 1.91 12.45 10.07
N SER A 339 2.47 13.40 9.32
CA SER A 339 3.91 13.67 9.38
C SER A 339 4.33 14.20 10.76
N SER A 340 3.50 15.03 11.40
CA SER A 340 3.77 15.49 12.77
C SER A 340 3.83 14.33 13.76
N ALA A 341 2.92 13.35 13.65
CA ALA A 341 2.96 12.14 14.46
C ALA A 341 4.21 11.31 14.17
N CYS A 342 4.58 11.14 12.90
CA CYS A 342 5.82 10.47 12.50
C CYS A 342 7.06 11.12 13.10
N ASN A 343 7.19 12.45 13.02
CA ASN A 343 8.34 13.17 13.54
C ASN A 343 8.47 13.08 15.08
N LYS A 344 7.34 12.98 15.81
CA LYS A 344 7.36 12.70 17.25
C LYS A 344 7.91 11.30 17.56
N LEU A 345 7.55 10.28 16.77
CA LEU A 345 8.10 8.92 16.91
C LEU A 345 9.60 8.90 16.56
N GLU A 346 10.00 9.57 15.48
CA GLU A 346 11.40 9.73 15.08
C GLU A 346 12.25 10.38 16.18
N GLY A 347 11.74 11.46 16.80
CA GLY A 347 12.40 12.13 17.91
C GLY A 347 12.56 11.27 19.17
N LYS A 348 11.77 10.19 19.27
CA LYS A 348 11.83 9.19 20.35
C LYS A 348 12.55 7.91 19.94
N ASN A 349 13.09 7.86 18.72
CA ASN A 349 13.71 6.68 18.15
C ASN A 349 12.77 5.44 18.12
N ILE A 350 11.48 5.66 17.88
CA ILE A 350 10.48 4.59 17.77
C ILE A 350 10.29 4.26 16.29
N PRO A 351 10.68 3.07 15.82
CA PRO A 351 10.43 2.67 14.43
C PRO A 351 8.94 2.59 14.12
N TYR A 352 8.56 2.85 12.87
CA TYR A 352 7.17 2.74 12.44
C TYR A 352 7.03 2.41 10.96
N ASN A 353 5.83 1.96 10.61
CA ASN A 353 5.37 1.80 9.25
C ASN A 353 4.20 2.74 8.98
N LEU A 354 4.07 3.19 7.73
CA LEU A 354 2.83 3.74 7.22
C LEU A 354 2.23 2.82 6.17
N LEU A 355 0.90 2.77 6.15
CA LEU A 355 0.13 2.18 5.06
C LEU A 355 -0.95 3.17 4.62
N ILE A 356 -0.90 3.60 3.36
CA ILE A 356 -1.86 4.46 2.69
C ILE A 356 -2.76 3.56 1.84
N VAL A 357 -4.07 3.67 2.08
CA VAL A 357 -5.11 2.88 1.40
C VAL A 357 -6.27 3.78 0.98
N ASP A 358 -7.35 3.17 0.45
CA ASP A 358 -8.58 3.87 0.06
C ASP A 358 -8.30 5.08 -0.84
N CYS A 359 -7.44 4.89 -1.84
CA CYS A 359 -7.03 5.94 -2.78
C CYS A 359 -6.44 7.19 -2.08
N GLY A 360 -5.70 7.01 -0.98
CA GLY A 360 -5.11 8.11 -0.22
C GLY A 360 -6.01 8.69 0.88
N ALA A 361 -7.24 8.19 1.04
CA ALA A 361 -8.19 8.70 2.03
C ALA A 361 -7.92 8.19 3.45
N ARG A 362 -7.10 7.15 3.64
CA ARG A 362 -6.84 6.55 4.95
C ARG A 362 -5.38 6.17 5.09
N VAL A 363 -4.78 6.57 6.21
CA VAL A 363 -3.38 6.30 6.55
C VAL A 363 -3.29 5.63 7.91
N PHE A 364 -2.69 4.46 7.94
CA PHE A 364 -2.33 3.79 9.18
C PHE A 364 -0.92 4.17 9.57
N LEU A 365 -0.75 4.55 10.84
CA LEU A 365 0.54 4.71 11.48
C LEU A 365 0.72 3.59 12.50
N LEU A 366 1.72 2.74 12.25
CA LEU A 366 1.98 1.52 13.02
C LEU A 366 3.36 1.63 13.70
N PRO A 367 3.45 2.20 14.91
CA PRO A 367 4.67 2.13 15.72
C PRO A 367 5.02 0.66 15.98
N GLN A 368 6.28 0.28 15.79
CA GLN A 368 6.71 -1.09 15.98
C GLN A 368 8.07 -1.22 16.66
N LYS A 369 8.31 -2.38 17.27
CA LYS A 369 9.54 -2.68 18.02
C LYS A 369 10.09 -4.09 17.78
N TYR A 370 9.84 -4.66 16.59
CA TYR A 370 10.27 -6.03 16.30
C TYR A 370 11.78 -6.20 16.39
N GLU A 371 12.57 -5.29 15.81
CA GLU A 371 14.04 -5.42 15.88
C GLU A 371 14.56 -5.21 17.31
N GLU A 372 13.96 -4.32 18.10
CA GLU A 372 14.27 -4.17 19.52
C GLU A 372 14.02 -5.49 20.27
N ASN A 373 12.84 -6.09 20.08
CA ASN A 373 12.49 -7.37 20.70
C ASN A 373 13.40 -8.51 20.26
N LYS A 374 13.85 -8.51 19.00
CA LYS A 374 14.82 -9.46 18.47
C LYS A 374 16.19 -9.31 19.16
N VAL A 375 16.69 -8.08 19.29
CA VAL A 375 17.95 -7.80 20.00
C VAL A 375 17.84 -8.14 21.49
N ALA A 376 16.69 -7.89 22.10
CA ALA A 376 16.39 -8.25 23.49
C ALA A 376 16.15 -9.76 23.71
N GLN A 377 16.22 -10.59 22.65
CA GLN A 377 16.00 -12.04 22.69
C GLN A 377 14.63 -12.45 23.27
N VAL A 378 13.61 -11.62 23.03
CA VAL A 378 12.23 -11.87 23.47
C VAL A 378 11.46 -12.69 22.43
N ILE A 379 11.91 -12.67 21.18
CA ILE A 379 11.28 -13.40 20.07
C ILE A 379 11.78 -14.87 20.08
N PRO A 380 10.88 -15.87 20.16
CA PRO A 380 11.23 -17.28 20.11
C PRO A 380 11.99 -17.66 18.84
N GLU A 381 12.90 -18.63 18.95
CA GLU A 381 13.74 -19.07 17.82
C GLU A 381 12.90 -19.58 16.64
N ASP A 382 11.85 -20.35 16.91
CA ASP A 382 10.96 -20.87 15.87
C ASP A 382 10.22 -19.74 15.12
N VAL A 383 9.93 -18.62 15.80
CA VAL A 383 9.37 -17.41 15.16
C VAL A 383 10.43 -16.75 14.27
N LEU A 384 11.67 -16.63 14.75
CA LEU A 384 12.78 -16.09 13.96
C LEU A 384 13.11 -16.96 12.74
N GLU A 385 12.99 -18.28 12.86
CA GLU A 385 13.22 -19.25 11.79
C GLU A 385 12.26 -19.08 10.61
N THR A 386 11.05 -18.55 10.83
CA THR A 386 10.12 -18.19 9.74
C THR A 386 10.70 -17.12 8.80
N GLN A 387 11.68 -16.36 9.30
CA GLN A 387 12.32 -15.24 8.62
C GLN A 387 11.33 -14.17 8.15
N VAL A 388 10.13 -14.10 8.72
CA VAL A 388 9.19 -13.02 8.42
C VAL A 388 9.79 -11.71 8.94
N ASN A 389 9.78 -10.70 8.07
CA ASN A 389 10.17 -9.34 8.41
C ASN A 389 8.89 -8.50 8.42
N PRO A 390 8.33 -8.15 9.58
CA PRO A 390 7.09 -7.37 9.66
C PRO A 390 7.29 -5.92 9.20
N ALA A 391 7.36 -5.70 7.88
CA ALA A 391 7.31 -4.38 7.26
C ALA A 391 5.85 -3.96 7.05
N CYS A 392 5.62 -2.80 6.40
CA CYS A 392 4.30 -2.22 6.23
C CYS A 392 3.25 -3.18 5.62
N PHE A 393 3.66 -4.03 4.69
CA PHE A 393 2.74 -4.95 4.01
C PHE A 393 2.40 -6.17 4.86
N GLU A 394 3.40 -6.79 5.50
CA GLU A 394 3.20 -7.92 6.41
C GLU A 394 2.37 -7.51 7.64
N ILE A 395 2.70 -6.37 8.26
CA ILE A 395 1.89 -5.84 9.38
C ILE A 395 0.48 -5.48 8.90
N GLY A 396 0.33 -4.94 7.69
CA GLY A 396 -0.97 -4.67 7.09
C GLY A 396 -1.80 -5.94 6.85
N GLY A 397 -1.12 -7.07 6.64
CA GLY A 397 -1.70 -8.41 6.59
C GLY A 397 -1.53 -9.13 5.24
N HIS A 398 -0.54 -8.71 4.44
CA HIS A 398 -0.01 -9.49 3.33
C HIS A 398 1.34 -10.12 3.72
N MET A 399 1.30 -11.38 4.11
CA MET A 399 2.43 -12.16 4.62
C MET A 399 3.29 -12.72 3.48
N VAL A 400 4.48 -12.17 3.28
CA VAL A 400 5.45 -12.66 2.29
C VAL A 400 6.33 -13.76 2.90
N MET A 401 6.01 -15.00 2.56
CA MET A 401 6.69 -16.20 3.05
C MET A 401 7.90 -16.55 2.19
N LYS A 402 8.98 -16.99 2.83
CA LYS A 402 10.27 -17.27 2.16
C LYS A 402 10.52 -18.76 1.88
N ARG A 403 9.81 -19.66 2.57
CA ARG A 403 9.96 -21.11 2.48
C ARG A 403 8.60 -21.76 2.26
N ALA A 404 8.52 -22.73 1.36
CA ALA A 404 7.29 -23.48 1.11
C ALA A 404 6.70 -24.11 2.39
N GLN A 405 7.56 -24.69 3.24
CA GLN A 405 7.13 -25.30 4.52
C GLN A 405 6.39 -24.31 5.43
N ASP A 406 6.88 -23.07 5.55
CA ASP A 406 6.22 -22.06 6.38
C ASP A 406 4.91 -21.59 5.75
N TYR A 407 4.89 -21.45 4.42
CA TYR A 407 3.70 -21.08 3.67
C TYR A 407 2.60 -22.12 3.78
N ASP A 408 2.94 -23.40 3.60
CA ASP A 408 1.98 -24.51 3.62
C ASP A 408 1.31 -24.67 4.98
N ASN A 409 2.10 -24.54 6.06
CA ASN A 409 1.65 -24.73 7.44
C ASN A 409 1.20 -23.43 8.12
N LEU A 410 1.15 -22.29 7.41
CA LEU A 410 0.80 -21.00 8.01
C LEU A 410 -0.65 -20.98 8.50
N THR A 411 -0.85 -20.60 9.76
CA THR A 411 -2.17 -20.37 10.35
C THR A 411 -2.32 -18.92 10.79
N GLU A 412 -3.57 -18.49 11.02
CA GLU A 412 -3.85 -17.14 11.51
C GLU A 412 -3.22 -16.90 12.89
N GLU A 413 -3.27 -17.89 13.78
CA GLU A 413 -2.68 -17.80 15.13
C GLU A 413 -1.18 -17.55 15.05
N ARG A 414 -0.48 -18.26 14.14
CA ARG A 414 0.95 -18.07 13.94
C ARG A 414 1.28 -16.69 13.38
N ILE A 415 0.46 -16.17 12.47
CA ILE A 415 0.61 -14.80 11.97
C ILE A 415 0.42 -13.79 13.11
N CYS A 416 -0.64 -13.94 13.90
CA CYS A 416 -0.91 -13.06 15.04
C CYS A 416 0.24 -13.09 16.04
N GLU A 417 0.81 -14.26 16.33
CA GLU A 417 1.97 -14.43 17.19
C GLU A 417 3.19 -13.66 16.64
N ILE A 418 3.57 -13.91 15.37
CA ILE A 418 4.70 -13.21 14.72
C ILE A 418 4.51 -11.68 14.80
N LEU A 419 3.33 -11.20 14.41
CA LEU A 419 3.04 -9.76 14.37
C LEU A 419 2.97 -9.14 15.78
N SER A 420 2.59 -9.90 16.80
CA SER A 420 2.54 -9.40 18.18
C SER A 420 3.91 -8.93 18.69
N TYR A 421 5.00 -9.53 18.21
CA TYR A 421 6.37 -9.10 18.54
C TYR A 421 6.76 -7.77 17.86
N ALA A 422 6.03 -7.35 16.82
CA ALA A 422 6.20 -6.02 16.25
C ALA A 422 5.42 -4.98 17.06
N SER A 423 4.32 -5.36 17.70
CA SER A 423 3.48 -4.41 18.44
C SER A 423 4.18 -3.86 19.67
N LEU A 424 3.90 -2.58 19.96
CA LEU A 424 4.09 -2.03 21.29
C LEU A 424 3.14 -2.69 22.29
N SER A 425 3.55 -2.74 23.56
CA SER A 425 2.67 -3.07 24.68
C SER A 425 1.56 -2.03 24.83
N GLU A 426 0.50 -2.38 25.58
CA GLU A 426 -0.61 -1.46 25.81
C GLU A 426 -0.17 -0.17 26.54
N ALA A 427 0.72 -0.30 27.53
CA ALA A 427 1.24 0.84 28.27
C ALA A 427 2.10 1.77 27.39
N GLU A 428 3.00 1.20 26.58
CA GLU A 428 3.81 1.97 25.63
C GLU A 428 2.93 2.69 24.60
N PHE A 429 1.97 1.97 24.01
CA PHE A 429 1.07 2.55 23.01
C PHE A 429 0.18 3.66 23.59
N LYS A 430 -0.34 3.48 24.81
CA LYS A 430 -1.11 4.52 25.50
C LYS A 430 -0.27 5.75 25.81
N ASN A 431 0.99 5.57 26.23
CA ASN A 431 1.89 6.71 26.43
C ASN A 431 2.12 7.49 25.12
N ILE A 432 2.30 6.79 24.01
CA ILE A 432 2.41 7.43 22.69
C ILE A 432 1.09 8.12 22.31
N GLU A 433 -0.06 7.50 22.52
CA GLU A 433 -1.38 8.11 22.27
C GLU A 433 -1.50 9.46 22.99
N GLU A 434 -1.13 9.50 24.28
CA GLU A 434 -1.15 10.73 25.08
C GLU A 434 -0.18 11.79 24.54
N GLU A 435 1.02 11.42 24.12
CA GLU A 435 2.01 12.38 23.61
C GLU A 435 1.72 12.89 22.19
N LEU A 436 1.17 12.03 21.33
CA LEU A 436 0.81 12.38 19.96
C LEU A 436 -0.40 13.31 19.94
N PHE A 437 -1.39 13.07 20.81
CA PHE A 437 -2.72 13.69 20.73
C PHE A 437 -3.16 14.44 22.01
N ALA A 438 -2.22 14.80 22.90
CA ALA A 438 -2.45 15.70 24.03
C ALA A 438 -3.04 17.07 23.63
#